data_AF-A0AAC9WG24-F1
#
_entry.id   AF-A0AAC9WG24-F1
#
_cell.length_a   1.000
_cell.length_b   1.000
_cell.length_c   1.000
_cell.angle_alpha   90.00
_cell.angle_beta   90.00
_cell.angle_gamma   90.00
#
_symmetry.space_group_name_H-M   'P 1'
#
loop_
_entity.id
_entity.type
_entity.pdbx_description
1 polymer ?
#
loop_
_entity_poly.entity_id
_entity_poly.type
_entity_poly.pdbx_seq_one_letter_code
_entity_poly.pdbx_strand_id
1 'polypeptide(L)'
;MKIIDEKVREIQTQHIKDVITKKEYWKADKFRVLNNEAGFGKSYISYEAIADIALEGYRVVYVQKFANENTEEQDAKKLKKTVKAIEGWAWGNEIVNYLASDNKKDHNKIIKEHSVICITHKKYMESCKEKSNFITDADILICDEFIDLCKELEISDKELKILSSATSVFKDYRKEILQFHDYIKKEIEEKYNTYGTTEMSFVNLKPSKKMMNILSNLETMVDKKHDLEDIKEVLFTCRQILTRSCLYSTNNAFITYDNRYNYLLAKQSNIMLDANAGFDGRYSLNPIFELDPQSKVFDYTSSSITLYQIATTKNALTRTKNIVNDARNYLLEKQKVGFNKKPNSLIVSSKKVRENLSFTDLQLEQDKLVEGINYTHFGFIIGKNDWKNCDDVWILFTPYFQWHTYLIEYMYYSPTEKFSGSESCKIESIQRNDGYEKKYCL
;
A
#
# COMPACT_ATOMS: atom_id res chain seq x y z
N MET A 1 12.65 23.18 -3.93
CA MET A 1 12.13 23.52 -2.58
C MET A 1 13.23 24.14 -1.75
N LYS A 2 12.94 25.25 -1.05
CA LYS A 2 13.87 25.81 -0.05
C LYS A 2 13.57 25.15 1.30
N ILE A 3 14.61 24.87 2.07
CA ILE A 3 14.48 24.47 3.48
C ILE A 3 14.02 25.72 4.24
N ILE A 4 12.92 25.60 4.99
CA ILE A 4 12.39 26.69 5.83
C ILE A 4 13.40 27.01 6.94
N ASP A 5 13.92 25.96 7.58
CA ASP A 5 14.74 26.07 8.78
C ASP A 5 15.73 24.90 8.88
N GLU A 6 17.02 25.21 8.75
CA GLU A 6 18.11 24.24 8.90
C GLU A 6 18.17 23.66 10.33
N LYS A 7 17.81 24.45 11.34
CA LYS A 7 17.79 24.00 12.74
C LYS A 7 16.69 22.98 12.98
N VAL A 8 15.50 23.17 12.39
CA VAL A 8 14.41 22.18 12.46
C VAL A 8 14.87 20.87 11.81
N ARG A 9 15.61 20.96 10.70
CA ARG A 9 16.19 19.78 10.04
C ARG A 9 17.25 19.09 10.90
N GLU A 10 18.13 19.81 11.57
CA GLU A 10 19.10 19.21 12.48
C GLU A 10 18.42 18.49 13.65
N ILE A 11 17.43 19.14 14.28
CA ILE A 11 16.64 18.55 15.37
C ILE A 11 15.96 17.26 14.93
N GLN A 12 15.28 17.27 13.78
CA GLN A 12 14.61 16.08 13.25
C GLN A 12 15.59 14.97 12.86
N THR A 13 16.76 15.33 12.33
CA THR A 13 17.82 14.37 12.00
C THR A 13 18.31 13.67 13.26
N GLN A 14 18.59 14.44 14.31
CA GLN A 14 19.00 13.89 15.60
C GLN A 14 17.89 13.04 16.23
N HIS A 15 16.62 13.47 16.12
CA HIS A 15 15.48 12.72 16.63
C HIS A 15 15.34 11.34 15.97
N ILE A 16 15.51 11.24 14.64
CA ILE A 16 15.51 9.94 13.95
C ILE A 16 16.60 9.02 14.50
N LYS A 17 17.83 9.55 14.68
CA LYS A 17 18.93 8.78 15.25
C LYS A 17 18.59 8.31 16.67
N ASP A 18 18.13 9.22 17.50
CA ASP A 18 17.77 8.95 18.89
C ASP A 18 16.65 7.91 19.01
N VAL A 19 15.62 7.95 18.17
CA VAL A 19 14.54 6.96 18.18
C VAL A 19 15.06 5.56 17.81
N ILE A 20 16.06 5.46 16.94
CA ILE A 20 16.68 4.19 16.56
C ILE A 20 17.64 3.70 17.67
N THR A 21 18.49 4.56 18.21
CA THR A 21 19.64 4.15 19.04
C THR A 21 19.39 4.21 20.54
N LYS A 22 18.48 5.06 21.04
CA LYS A 22 18.27 5.27 22.48
C LYS A 22 17.04 4.54 23.01
N LYS A 23 17.27 3.75 24.07
CA LYS A 23 16.25 2.88 24.67
C LYS A 23 15.04 3.61 25.24
N GLU A 24 15.16 4.86 25.68
CA GLU A 24 14.01 5.63 26.19
C GLU A 24 12.90 5.83 25.15
N TYR A 25 13.24 5.72 23.87
CA TYR A 25 12.31 5.88 22.77
C TYR A 25 11.70 4.55 22.28
N TRP A 26 12.18 3.41 22.76
CA TRP A 26 11.80 2.10 22.24
C TRP A 26 10.41 1.66 22.71
N LYS A 27 9.66 1.05 21.79
CA LYS A 27 8.31 0.53 22.00
C LYS A 27 8.21 -0.89 21.43
N ALA A 28 8.00 -1.87 22.32
CA ALA A 28 7.93 -3.28 21.95
C ALA A 28 6.53 -3.70 21.45
N ASP A 29 5.48 -3.03 21.91
CA ASP A 29 4.07 -3.39 21.67
C ASP A 29 3.41 -2.58 20.54
N LYS A 30 4.11 -1.57 20.01
CA LYS A 30 3.58 -0.63 19.00
C LYS A 30 4.67 -0.12 18.08
N PHE A 31 4.28 0.23 16.85
CA PHE A 31 5.10 1.05 15.97
C PHE A 31 5.06 2.51 16.42
N ARG A 32 6.23 3.10 16.64
CA ARG A 32 6.38 4.54 16.59
C ARG A 32 6.48 4.98 15.13
N VAL A 33 5.62 5.90 14.72
CA VAL A 33 5.51 6.33 13.32
C VAL A 33 5.96 7.77 13.19
N LEU A 34 7.07 8.00 12.50
CA LEU A 34 7.60 9.33 12.23
C LEU A 34 7.11 9.85 10.87
N ASN A 35 6.49 11.03 10.87
CA ASN A 35 5.98 11.68 9.66
C ASN A 35 6.94 12.69 9.03
N ASN A 36 8.25 12.51 9.21
CA ASN A 36 9.26 13.38 8.59
C ASN A 36 9.08 13.43 7.06
N GLU A 37 9.26 14.61 6.46
CA GLU A 37 8.95 14.85 5.05
C GLU A 37 9.82 14.02 4.08
N ALA A 38 9.27 13.71 2.90
CA ALA A 38 10.03 13.06 1.82
C ALA A 38 11.13 13.99 1.29
N GLY A 39 12.27 13.43 0.85
CA GLY A 39 13.41 14.23 0.37
C GLY A 39 14.31 14.81 1.46
N PHE A 40 13.97 14.61 2.73
CA PHE A 40 14.75 15.05 3.90
C PHE A 40 16.08 14.29 4.10
N GLY A 41 16.23 13.10 3.49
CA GLY A 41 17.37 12.22 3.69
C GLY A 41 17.18 11.16 4.79
N LYS A 42 15.93 10.90 5.20
CA LYS A 42 15.57 9.95 6.28
C LYS A 42 16.25 8.60 6.16
N SER A 43 16.21 7.98 4.97
CA SER A 43 16.80 6.65 4.76
C SER A 43 18.32 6.67 5.01
N TYR A 44 19.02 7.72 4.58
CA TYR A 44 20.47 7.85 4.78
C TYR A 44 20.82 8.01 6.27
N ILE A 45 20.08 8.86 6.99
CA ILE A 45 20.22 9.04 8.45
C ILE A 45 19.94 7.73 9.19
N SER A 46 18.92 6.99 8.72
CA SER A 46 18.57 5.70 9.30
C SER A 46 19.65 4.65 9.05
N TYR A 47 20.31 4.65 7.89
CA TYR A 47 21.40 3.71 7.60
C TYR A 47 22.59 3.88 8.54
N GLU A 48 22.96 5.12 8.84
CA GLU A 48 24.00 5.43 9.82
C GLU A 48 23.60 4.91 11.21
N ALA A 49 22.41 5.28 11.70
CA ALA A 49 21.92 4.84 13.01
C ALA A 49 21.74 3.31 13.13
N ILE A 50 21.35 2.64 12.04
CA ILE A 50 21.25 1.18 11.97
C ILE A 50 22.63 0.53 12.10
N ALA A 51 23.65 1.08 11.43
CA ALA A 51 25.01 0.56 11.53
C ALA A 51 25.54 0.71 12.96
N ASP A 52 25.35 1.89 13.57
CA ASP A 52 25.78 2.18 14.94
C ASP A 52 25.19 1.18 15.94
N ILE A 53 23.86 1.00 15.93
CA ILE A 53 23.19 0.12 16.90
C ILE A 53 23.50 -1.36 16.65
N ALA A 54 23.74 -1.75 15.39
CA ALA A 54 24.13 -3.12 15.06
C ALA A 54 25.54 -3.46 15.54
N LEU A 55 26.47 -2.48 15.52
CA LEU A 55 27.82 -2.63 16.08
C LEU A 55 27.81 -2.73 17.61
N GLU A 56 26.80 -2.17 18.29
CA GLU A 56 26.55 -2.39 19.72
C GLU A 56 25.97 -3.79 20.03
N GLY A 57 25.67 -4.59 19.00
CA GLY A 57 25.23 -5.98 19.13
C GLY A 57 23.72 -6.20 19.03
N TYR A 58 22.93 -5.19 18.66
CA TYR A 58 21.50 -5.36 18.43
C TYR A 58 21.20 -5.93 17.05
N ARG A 59 20.17 -6.78 16.98
CA ARG A 59 19.67 -7.35 15.73
C ARG A 59 18.60 -6.44 15.14
N VAL A 60 18.79 -6.00 13.90
CA VAL A 60 17.90 -5.07 13.20
C VAL A 60 17.31 -5.73 11.95
N VAL A 61 16.00 -5.59 11.76
CA VAL A 61 15.34 -5.86 10.48
C VAL A 61 14.95 -4.53 9.85
N TYR A 62 15.48 -4.25 8.67
CA TYR A 62 15.14 -3.06 7.88
C TYR A 62 14.26 -3.45 6.70
N VAL A 63 13.06 -2.88 6.63
CA VAL A 63 12.04 -3.19 5.63
C VAL A 63 11.90 -2.02 4.67
N GLN A 64 12.09 -2.25 3.37
CA GLN A 64 12.08 -1.20 2.36
C GLN A 64 11.02 -1.43 1.28
N LYS A 65 10.38 -0.35 0.86
CA LYS A 65 9.46 -0.34 -0.28
C LYS A 65 10.21 -0.06 -1.57
N PHE A 66 9.98 -0.87 -2.60
CA PHE A 66 10.43 -0.59 -3.95
C PHE A 66 9.23 -0.33 -4.86
N ALA A 67 9.29 0.71 -5.68
CA ALA A 67 8.29 0.93 -6.72
C ALA A 67 8.22 -0.29 -7.65
N ASN A 68 7.00 -0.81 -7.80
CA ASN A 68 6.58 -1.90 -8.69
C ASN A 68 7.43 -1.99 -9.96
N GLU A 69 8.34 -2.95 -9.99
CA GLU A 69 8.88 -3.49 -11.23
C GLU A 69 8.81 -5.01 -11.06
N ASN A 70 8.10 -5.67 -11.97
CA ASN A 70 7.51 -7.00 -11.82
C ASN A 70 8.52 -8.17 -11.74
N THR A 71 9.73 -7.97 -11.20
CA THR A 71 10.74 -9.02 -11.13
C THR A 71 11.46 -9.02 -9.80
N GLU A 72 11.54 -10.20 -9.19
CA GLU A 72 12.27 -10.42 -7.93
C GLU A 72 13.77 -10.07 -8.05
N GLU A 73 14.31 -10.11 -9.28
CA GLU A 73 15.69 -9.73 -9.59
C GLU A 73 15.96 -8.24 -9.32
N GLN A 74 15.02 -7.36 -9.63
CA GLN A 74 15.16 -5.93 -9.38
C GLN A 74 15.14 -5.60 -7.89
N ASP A 75 14.29 -6.28 -7.12
CA ASP A 75 14.23 -6.15 -5.67
C ASP A 75 15.56 -6.56 -5.03
N ALA A 76 16.11 -7.72 -5.44
CA ALA A 76 17.41 -8.18 -4.96
C ALA A 76 18.53 -7.17 -5.29
N LYS A 77 18.54 -6.60 -6.51
CA LYS A 77 19.51 -5.57 -6.90
C LYS A 77 19.39 -4.29 -6.08
N LYS A 78 18.17 -3.86 -5.73
CA LYS A 78 17.93 -2.69 -4.89
C LYS A 78 18.36 -2.97 -3.44
N LEU A 79 18.03 -4.13 -2.89
CA LEU A 79 18.50 -4.55 -1.56
C LEU A 79 20.02 -4.60 -1.48
N LYS A 80 20.73 -5.13 -2.49
CA LYS A 80 22.20 -5.12 -2.54
C LYS A 80 22.78 -3.70 -2.44
N LYS A 81 22.10 -2.69 -2.99
CA LYS A 81 22.54 -1.28 -2.86
C LYS A 81 22.31 -0.78 -1.43
N THR A 82 21.18 -1.13 -0.81
CA THR A 82 20.88 -0.78 0.57
C THR A 82 21.88 -1.40 1.54
N VAL A 83 22.21 -2.70 1.37
CA VAL A 83 23.24 -3.39 2.15
C VAL A 83 24.57 -2.64 2.08
N LYS A 84 25.08 -2.37 0.87
CA LYS A 84 26.33 -1.61 0.69
C LYS A 84 26.29 -0.21 1.32
N ALA A 85 25.14 0.45 1.32
CA ALA A 85 25.00 1.78 1.91
C ALA A 85 25.09 1.74 3.44
N ILE A 86 24.51 0.72 4.09
CA ILE A 86 24.59 0.52 5.54
C ILE A 86 25.99 0.03 5.93
N GLU A 87 26.57 -0.94 5.19
CA GLU A 87 27.95 -1.43 5.44
C GLU A 87 29.00 -0.33 5.33
N GLY A 88 28.79 0.64 4.43
CA GLY A 88 29.66 1.82 4.31
C GLY A 88 29.75 2.64 5.60
N TRP A 89 28.71 2.61 6.44
CA TRP A 89 28.71 3.22 7.77
C TRP A 89 29.27 2.31 8.85
N ALA A 90 29.19 0.99 8.67
CA ALA A 90 29.73 -0.01 9.60
C ALA A 90 31.26 -0.22 9.50
N TRP A 91 32.00 0.75 8.93
CA TRP A 91 33.44 0.70 8.66
C TRP A 91 33.91 -0.57 7.92
N GLY A 92 33.03 -1.13 7.06
CA GLY A 92 33.34 -2.31 6.26
C GLY A 92 33.20 -3.66 7.00
N ASN A 93 32.60 -3.68 8.21
CA ASN A 93 32.24 -4.93 8.85
C ASN A 93 31.07 -5.60 8.12
N GLU A 94 31.17 -6.91 7.85
CA GLU A 94 30.12 -7.72 7.20
C GLU A 94 28.96 -8.05 8.16
N ILE A 95 28.30 -7.02 8.70
CA ILE A 95 27.19 -7.17 9.67
C ILE A 95 25.81 -7.09 9.02
N VAL A 96 25.74 -6.77 7.73
CA VAL A 96 24.50 -6.49 7.00
C VAL A 96 24.32 -7.48 5.86
N ASN A 97 23.10 -8.00 5.68
CA ASN A 97 22.76 -8.80 4.51
C ASN A 97 21.28 -8.62 4.17
N TYR A 98 20.79 -9.33 3.15
CA TYR A 98 19.42 -9.20 2.68
C TYR A 98 18.74 -10.56 2.44
N LEU A 99 17.41 -10.58 2.47
CA LEU A 99 16.62 -11.77 2.08
C LEU A 99 15.80 -11.46 0.83
N ALA A 100 16.10 -12.15 -0.27
CA ALA A 100 15.31 -12.12 -1.50
C ALA A 100 15.19 -13.52 -2.10
N SER A 101 14.55 -13.66 -3.25
CA SER A 101 14.41 -14.97 -3.89
C SER A 101 15.73 -15.52 -4.45
N ASP A 102 16.64 -14.64 -4.87
CA ASP A 102 17.95 -15.01 -5.44
C ASP A 102 18.88 -15.72 -4.44
N ASN A 103 18.66 -15.54 -3.14
CA ASN A 103 19.45 -16.15 -2.07
C ASN A 103 18.61 -17.02 -1.10
N LYS A 104 17.45 -17.53 -1.55
CA LYS A 104 16.51 -18.31 -0.72
C LYS A 104 17.14 -19.48 0.05
N LYS A 105 18.13 -20.15 -0.55
CA LYS A 105 18.81 -21.30 0.07
C LYS A 105 19.65 -20.92 1.29
N ASP A 106 20.12 -19.67 1.34
CA ASP A 106 21.03 -19.19 2.38
C ASP A 106 20.32 -18.39 3.48
N HIS A 107 18.98 -18.22 3.40
CA HIS A 107 18.20 -17.40 4.35
C HIS A 107 18.49 -17.76 5.81
N ASN A 108 18.51 -19.04 6.15
CA ASN A 108 18.77 -19.49 7.54
C ASN A 108 20.19 -19.15 8.01
N LYS A 109 21.18 -19.20 7.11
CA LYS A 109 22.56 -18.84 7.41
C LYS A 109 22.66 -17.32 7.62
N ILE A 110 22.10 -16.55 6.68
CA ILE A 110 22.04 -15.09 6.72
C ILE A 110 21.42 -14.60 8.03
N ILE A 111 20.26 -15.15 8.40
CA ILE A 111 19.53 -14.78 9.62
C ILE A 111 20.36 -15.05 10.89
N LYS A 112 21.22 -16.08 10.89
CA LYS A 112 22.02 -16.41 12.07
C LYS A 112 23.28 -15.56 12.19
N GLU A 113 23.94 -15.26 11.06
CA GLU A 113 25.28 -14.70 11.04
C GLU A 113 25.33 -13.17 11.00
N HIS A 114 24.25 -12.50 10.57
CA HIS A 114 24.26 -11.04 10.36
C HIS A 114 23.36 -10.33 11.38
N SER A 115 23.84 -9.20 11.88
CA SER A 115 23.10 -8.36 12.83
C SER A 115 22.00 -7.55 12.13
N VAL A 116 22.20 -7.15 10.87
CA VAL A 116 21.22 -6.37 10.10
C VAL A 116 20.71 -7.18 8.91
N ILE A 117 19.39 -7.28 8.80
CA ILE A 117 18.72 -7.99 7.69
C ILE A 117 17.82 -7.01 6.94
N CYS A 118 18.14 -6.74 5.68
CA CYS A 118 17.32 -5.94 4.79
C CYS A 118 16.32 -6.82 4.03
N ILE A 119 15.03 -6.45 4.06
CA ILE A 119 13.97 -7.16 3.35
C ILE A 119 13.05 -6.18 2.61
N THR A 120 12.26 -6.70 1.68
CA THR A 120 11.22 -5.91 1.00
C THR A 120 9.93 -5.86 1.83
N HIS A 121 9.07 -4.88 1.55
CA HIS A 121 7.67 -4.89 2.00
C HIS A 121 6.97 -6.21 1.68
N LYS A 122 7.17 -6.76 0.47
CA LYS A 122 6.59 -8.05 0.06
C LYS A 122 7.02 -9.19 1.00
N LYS A 123 8.32 -9.28 1.29
CA LYS A 123 8.85 -10.31 2.21
C LYS A 123 8.34 -10.13 3.64
N TYR A 124 8.18 -8.90 4.10
CA TYR A 124 7.56 -8.62 5.39
C TYR A 124 6.09 -9.07 5.42
N MET A 125 5.30 -8.72 4.40
CA MET A 125 3.89 -9.15 4.29
C MET A 125 3.75 -10.67 4.26
N GLU A 126 4.60 -11.38 3.51
CA GLU A 126 4.68 -12.84 3.52
C GLU A 126 4.98 -13.37 4.93
N SER A 127 5.93 -12.75 5.63
CA SER A 127 6.30 -13.13 6.99
C SER A 127 5.15 -12.89 7.97
N CYS A 128 4.35 -11.83 7.81
CA CYS A 128 3.14 -11.57 8.57
C CYS A 128 2.07 -12.65 8.37
N LYS A 129 1.92 -13.18 7.15
CA LYS A 129 1.01 -14.28 6.84
C LYS A 129 1.49 -15.60 7.43
N GLU A 130 2.77 -15.91 7.29
CA GLU A 130 3.39 -17.18 7.72
C GLU A 130 3.80 -17.20 9.21
N LYS A 131 3.83 -16.03 9.86
CA LYS A 131 4.34 -15.80 11.22
C LYS A 131 5.81 -16.18 11.38
N SER A 132 6.66 -15.62 10.52
CA SER A 132 8.10 -15.93 10.53
C SER A 132 8.81 -15.36 11.78
N ASN A 133 9.57 -16.21 12.47
CA ASN A 133 10.19 -15.84 13.75
C ASN A 133 11.34 -14.83 13.64
N PHE A 134 12.03 -14.71 12.49
CA PHE A 134 13.23 -13.86 12.43
C PHE A 134 12.95 -12.37 12.64
N ILE A 135 11.74 -11.90 12.35
CA ILE A 135 11.29 -10.53 12.64
C ILE A 135 11.02 -10.39 14.14
N THR A 136 10.25 -11.32 14.71
CA THR A 136 9.93 -11.33 16.13
C THR A 136 11.14 -11.63 17.02
N ASP A 137 12.20 -12.20 16.45
CA ASP A 137 13.45 -12.49 17.13
C ASP A 137 14.46 -11.35 17.09
N ALA A 138 14.27 -10.38 16.19
CA ALA A 138 15.08 -9.17 16.12
C ALA A 138 14.79 -8.24 17.31
N ASP A 139 15.74 -7.38 17.62
CA ASP A 139 15.59 -6.38 18.68
C ASP A 139 14.83 -5.16 18.16
N ILE A 140 15.13 -4.76 16.92
CA ILE A 140 14.62 -3.53 16.30
C ILE A 140 14.06 -3.85 14.92
N LEU A 141 12.84 -3.39 14.65
CA LEU A 141 12.20 -3.40 13.34
C LEU A 141 12.05 -1.96 12.84
N ILE A 142 12.54 -1.68 11.64
CA ILE A 142 12.41 -0.37 10.98
C ILE A 142 11.76 -0.56 9.62
N CYS A 143 10.62 0.07 9.41
CA CYS A 143 9.85 0.02 8.17
C CYS A 143 9.91 1.37 7.46
N ASP A 144 10.51 1.42 6.27
CA ASP A 144 10.47 2.58 5.37
C ASP A 144 9.17 2.55 4.57
N GLU A 145 8.30 3.55 4.74
CA GLU A 145 6.93 3.66 4.23
C GLU A 145 5.89 2.74 4.91
N PHE A 146 4.61 3.11 4.83
CA PHE A 146 3.49 2.30 5.33
C PHE A 146 3.41 0.92 4.65
N ILE A 147 3.24 -0.12 5.45
CA ILE A 147 3.07 -1.51 4.99
C ILE A 147 1.59 -1.86 5.00
N ASP A 148 0.95 -1.84 3.84
CA ASP A 148 -0.48 -2.18 3.76
C ASP A 148 -0.73 -3.70 3.82
N LEU A 149 -1.10 -4.17 5.02
CA LEU A 149 -1.48 -5.55 5.29
C LEU A 149 -2.94 -5.87 4.95
N CYS A 150 -3.77 -4.87 4.66
CA CYS A 150 -5.15 -5.10 4.25
C CYS A 150 -5.15 -5.79 2.87
N LYS A 151 -5.77 -6.96 2.79
CA LYS A 151 -5.94 -7.72 1.55
C LYS A 151 -7.40 -8.10 1.44
N GLU A 152 -8.03 -7.67 0.36
CA GLU A 152 -9.44 -7.93 0.11
C GLU A 152 -9.65 -9.41 -0.24
N LEU A 153 -10.74 -9.94 0.29
CA LEU A 153 -11.26 -11.27 0.03
C LEU A 153 -12.67 -11.10 -0.55
N GLU A 154 -12.94 -11.70 -1.70
CA GLU A 154 -14.20 -11.54 -2.41
C GLU A 154 -14.81 -12.91 -2.73
N ILE A 155 -16.13 -13.04 -2.52
CA ILE A 155 -16.92 -14.12 -3.12
C ILE A 155 -17.97 -13.52 -4.05
N SER A 156 -17.80 -13.83 -5.33
CA SER A 156 -18.75 -13.59 -6.42
C SER A 156 -19.08 -14.90 -7.15
N ASP A 157 -19.85 -14.82 -8.24
CA ASP A 157 -20.07 -15.93 -9.17
C ASP A 157 -18.76 -16.55 -9.69
N LYS A 158 -17.68 -15.77 -9.77
CA LYS A 158 -16.37 -16.25 -10.24
C LYS A 158 -15.78 -17.26 -9.26
N GLU A 159 -15.74 -16.93 -7.98
CA GLU A 159 -15.22 -17.80 -6.92
C GLU A 159 -16.14 -19.00 -6.68
N LEU A 160 -17.46 -18.82 -6.83
CA LEU A 160 -18.43 -19.92 -6.78
C LEU A 160 -18.25 -20.94 -7.93
N LYS A 161 -17.80 -20.53 -9.11
CA LYS A 161 -17.43 -21.45 -10.21
C LYS A 161 -16.20 -22.28 -9.85
N ILE A 162 -15.21 -21.69 -9.18
CA ILE A 162 -14.03 -22.42 -8.68
C ILE A 162 -14.47 -23.49 -7.68
N LEU A 163 -15.32 -23.13 -6.71
CA LEU A 163 -15.90 -24.09 -5.77
C LEU A 163 -16.67 -25.22 -6.48
N SER A 164 -17.50 -24.89 -7.47
CA SER A 164 -18.27 -25.87 -8.25
C SER A 164 -17.37 -26.84 -9.02
N SER A 165 -16.22 -26.38 -9.51
CA SER A 165 -15.24 -27.22 -10.21
C SER A 165 -14.70 -28.37 -9.33
N ALA A 166 -14.68 -28.16 -8.00
CA ALA A 166 -14.27 -29.15 -7.02
C ALA A 166 -15.13 -30.44 -7.08
N THR A 167 -16.37 -30.36 -7.57
CA THR A 167 -17.26 -31.52 -7.72
C THR A 167 -16.73 -32.59 -8.68
N SER A 168 -15.86 -32.21 -9.62
CA SER A 168 -15.20 -33.14 -10.53
C SER A 168 -14.08 -33.94 -9.84
N VAL A 169 -13.43 -33.33 -8.85
CA VAL A 169 -12.30 -33.87 -8.08
C VAL A 169 -12.77 -34.68 -6.88
N PHE A 170 -13.88 -34.27 -6.25
CA PHE A 170 -14.40 -34.85 -5.01
C PHE A 170 -15.82 -35.39 -5.20
N LYS A 171 -15.92 -36.48 -5.95
CA LYS A 171 -17.21 -37.09 -6.32
C LYS A 171 -18.06 -37.46 -5.10
N ASP A 172 -17.43 -37.98 -4.04
CA ASP A 172 -18.12 -38.41 -2.82
C ASP A 172 -18.69 -37.23 -2.01
N TYR A 173 -18.16 -36.02 -2.21
CA TYR A 173 -18.59 -34.79 -1.54
C TYR A 173 -19.38 -33.86 -2.47
N ARG A 174 -19.77 -34.34 -3.66
CA ARG A 174 -20.46 -33.52 -4.67
C ARG A 174 -21.72 -32.88 -4.11
N LYS A 175 -22.48 -33.61 -3.29
CA LYS A 175 -23.73 -33.11 -2.71
C LYS A 175 -23.46 -31.97 -1.71
N GLU A 176 -22.45 -32.12 -0.88
CA GLU A 176 -22.00 -31.14 0.10
C GLU A 176 -21.48 -29.87 -0.58
N ILE A 177 -20.66 -30.02 -1.62
CA ILE A 177 -20.13 -28.89 -2.40
C ILE A 177 -21.27 -28.09 -3.04
N LEU A 178 -22.20 -28.77 -3.72
CA LEU A 178 -23.34 -28.11 -4.36
C LEU A 178 -24.27 -27.47 -3.33
N GLN A 179 -24.53 -28.16 -2.21
CA GLN A 179 -25.32 -27.60 -1.11
C GLN A 179 -24.69 -26.32 -0.54
N PHE A 180 -23.37 -26.29 -0.38
CA PHE A 180 -22.67 -25.11 0.11
C PHE A 180 -22.64 -23.98 -0.92
N HIS A 181 -22.38 -24.30 -2.19
CA HIS A 181 -22.46 -23.37 -3.30
C HIS A 181 -23.83 -22.68 -3.37
N ASP A 182 -24.91 -23.47 -3.36
CA ASP A 182 -26.28 -22.96 -3.49
C ASP A 182 -26.68 -22.11 -2.28
N TYR A 183 -26.18 -22.44 -1.09
CA TYR A 183 -26.37 -21.61 0.10
C TYR A 183 -25.76 -20.21 -0.07
N ILE A 184 -24.47 -20.12 -0.45
CA ILE A 184 -23.81 -18.83 -0.64
C ILE A 184 -24.46 -18.04 -1.78
N LYS A 185 -24.83 -18.71 -2.87
CA LYS A 185 -25.51 -18.07 -4.00
C LYS A 185 -26.86 -17.48 -3.59
N LYS A 186 -27.64 -18.20 -2.77
CA LYS A 186 -28.91 -17.71 -2.23
C LYS A 186 -28.72 -16.47 -1.36
N GLU A 187 -27.69 -16.43 -0.52
CA GLU A 187 -27.36 -15.25 0.30
C GLU A 187 -27.04 -14.03 -0.59
N ILE A 188 -26.28 -14.21 -1.68
CA ILE A 188 -25.99 -13.13 -2.65
C ILE A 188 -27.30 -12.65 -3.30
N GLU A 189 -28.14 -13.57 -3.78
CA GLU A 189 -29.42 -13.24 -4.42
C GLU A 189 -30.38 -12.52 -3.47
N GLU A 190 -30.44 -12.92 -2.19
CA GLU A 190 -31.23 -12.24 -1.17
C GLU A 190 -30.75 -10.79 -0.94
N LYS A 191 -29.44 -10.56 -0.88
CA LYS A 191 -28.90 -9.19 -0.73
C LYS A 191 -29.10 -8.36 -1.98
N TYR A 192 -28.99 -8.96 -3.16
CA TYR A 192 -29.35 -8.30 -4.42
C TYR A 192 -30.81 -7.86 -4.44
N ASN A 193 -31.74 -8.72 -4.02
CA ASN A 193 -33.17 -8.37 -3.95
C ASN A 193 -33.46 -7.28 -2.91
N THR A 194 -32.60 -7.12 -1.90
CA THR A 194 -32.74 -6.11 -0.84
C THR A 194 -32.12 -4.77 -1.20
N TYR A 195 -30.90 -4.77 -1.75
CA TYR A 195 -30.06 -3.58 -1.93
C TYR A 195 -29.81 -3.21 -3.41
N GLY A 196 -30.03 -4.14 -4.34
CA GLY A 196 -29.77 -3.95 -5.77
C GLY A 196 -28.29 -3.70 -6.07
N THR A 197 -28.03 -2.83 -7.06
CA THR A 197 -26.70 -2.45 -7.55
C THR A 197 -26.30 -1.02 -7.17
N THR A 198 -27.06 -0.37 -6.31
CA THR A 198 -26.88 1.05 -5.96
C THR A 198 -26.45 1.27 -4.51
N GLU A 199 -26.51 0.23 -3.68
CA GLU A 199 -26.26 0.33 -2.25
C GLU A 199 -25.23 -0.73 -1.84
N MET A 200 -24.27 -0.30 -1.01
CA MET A 200 -23.37 -1.21 -0.31
C MET A 200 -23.85 -1.34 1.13
N SER A 201 -23.76 -2.54 1.70
CA SER A 201 -24.29 -2.78 3.05
C SER A 201 -23.37 -3.71 3.82
N PHE A 202 -23.14 -3.39 5.10
CA PHE A 202 -22.50 -4.35 6.00
C PHE A 202 -23.51 -5.44 6.35
N VAL A 203 -23.10 -6.70 6.19
CA VAL A 203 -23.95 -7.86 6.42
C VAL A 203 -23.26 -8.85 7.35
N ASN A 204 -24.07 -9.60 8.08
CA ASN A 204 -23.64 -10.77 8.85
C ASN A 204 -24.57 -11.93 8.47
N LEU A 205 -24.02 -12.95 7.82
CA LEU A 205 -24.80 -14.01 7.18
C LEU A 205 -25.32 -15.06 8.18
N LYS A 206 -24.78 -15.12 9.41
CA LYS A 206 -25.23 -16.03 10.50
C LYS A 206 -25.59 -17.44 10.01
N PRO A 207 -24.63 -18.20 9.44
CA PRO A 207 -24.90 -19.50 8.85
C PRO A 207 -25.43 -20.51 9.87
N SER A 208 -26.25 -21.45 9.40
CA SER A 208 -26.66 -22.59 10.23
C SER A 208 -25.46 -23.47 10.60
N LYS A 209 -25.53 -24.15 11.76
CA LYS A 209 -24.52 -25.12 12.20
C LYS A 209 -24.25 -26.20 11.14
N LYS A 210 -25.27 -26.60 10.37
CA LYS A 210 -25.12 -27.54 9.27
C LYS A 210 -24.17 -27.02 8.18
N MET A 211 -24.32 -25.75 7.77
CA MET A 211 -23.46 -25.16 6.74
C MET A 211 -22.01 -25.02 7.24
N MET A 212 -21.82 -24.64 8.50
CA MET A 212 -20.49 -24.57 9.11
C MET A 212 -19.80 -25.95 9.18
N ASN A 213 -20.56 -27.01 9.44
CA ASN A 213 -20.03 -28.38 9.41
C ASN A 213 -19.64 -28.81 7.99
N ILE A 214 -20.47 -28.49 6.98
CA ILE A 214 -20.14 -28.75 5.57
C ILE A 214 -18.83 -28.04 5.20
N LEU A 215 -18.72 -26.74 5.48
CA LEU A 215 -17.51 -25.97 5.21
C LEU A 215 -16.27 -26.60 5.85
N SER A 216 -16.35 -26.97 7.13
CA SER A 216 -15.23 -27.58 7.85
C SER A 216 -14.80 -28.94 7.27
N ASN A 217 -15.77 -29.74 6.80
CA ASN A 217 -15.49 -31.00 6.11
C ASN A 217 -14.80 -30.77 4.76
N LEU A 218 -15.25 -29.76 4.01
CA LEU A 218 -14.63 -29.38 2.74
C LEU A 218 -13.19 -28.92 2.96
N GLU A 219 -12.92 -28.03 3.92
CA GLU A 219 -11.56 -27.56 4.23
C GLU A 219 -10.63 -28.72 4.58
N THR A 220 -11.05 -29.61 5.49
CA THR A 220 -10.29 -30.82 5.88
C THR A 220 -9.97 -31.72 4.68
N MET A 221 -10.88 -31.76 3.70
CA MET A 221 -10.72 -32.55 2.49
C MET A 221 -9.71 -31.92 1.53
N VAL A 222 -9.76 -30.60 1.33
CA VAL A 222 -8.83 -29.91 0.41
C VAL A 222 -7.42 -29.82 1.00
N ASP A 223 -7.27 -29.71 2.33
CA ASP A 223 -5.97 -29.69 3.01
C ASP A 223 -5.10 -30.92 2.74
N LYS A 224 -5.73 -32.08 2.47
CA LYS A 224 -5.03 -33.33 2.13
C LYS A 224 -4.42 -33.33 0.73
N LYS A 225 -4.70 -32.33 -0.11
CA LYS A 225 -4.21 -32.23 -1.50
C LYS A 225 -3.45 -30.93 -1.70
N HIS A 226 -2.23 -31.02 -2.24
CA HIS A 226 -1.39 -29.85 -2.48
C HIS A 226 -1.82 -29.05 -3.73
N ASP A 227 -2.41 -29.70 -4.73
CA ASP A 227 -2.68 -29.07 -6.05
C ASP A 227 -3.99 -28.27 -6.13
N LEU A 228 -4.61 -27.92 -5.00
CA LEU A 228 -5.96 -27.33 -4.96
C LEU A 228 -5.99 -25.98 -4.22
N GLU A 229 -4.92 -25.19 -4.36
CA GLU A 229 -4.74 -23.93 -3.65
C GLU A 229 -5.89 -22.94 -3.91
N ASP A 230 -6.37 -22.85 -5.15
CA ASP A 230 -7.51 -21.97 -5.50
C ASP A 230 -8.78 -22.34 -4.72
N ILE A 231 -9.05 -23.63 -4.53
CA ILE A 231 -10.23 -24.09 -3.78
C ILE A 231 -10.03 -23.82 -2.29
N LYS A 232 -8.81 -24.00 -1.76
CA LYS A 232 -8.49 -23.67 -0.36
C LYS A 232 -8.73 -22.20 -0.08
N GLU A 233 -8.25 -21.33 -0.96
CA GLU A 233 -8.43 -19.89 -0.83
C GLU A 233 -9.92 -19.50 -0.92
N VAL A 234 -10.71 -20.12 -1.82
CA VAL A 234 -12.17 -19.88 -1.87
C VAL A 234 -12.87 -20.34 -0.59
N LEU A 235 -12.57 -21.53 -0.08
CA LEU A 235 -13.17 -22.03 1.17
C LEU A 235 -12.79 -21.16 2.38
N PHE A 236 -11.52 -20.74 2.46
CA PHE A 236 -11.06 -19.80 3.47
C PHE A 236 -11.81 -18.46 3.39
N THR A 237 -12.00 -17.93 2.18
CA THR A 237 -12.76 -16.70 1.92
C THR A 237 -14.22 -16.86 2.36
N CYS A 238 -14.87 -17.99 2.02
CA CYS A 238 -16.21 -18.31 2.51
C CYS A 238 -16.26 -18.35 4.05
N ARG A 239 -15.25 -18.95 4.71
CA ARG A 239 -15.18 -18.96 6.18
C ARG A 239 -15.12 -17.55 6.75
N GLN A 240 -14.31 -16.65 6.19
CA GLN A 240 -14.23 -15.27 6.66
C GLN A 240 -15.58 -14.55 6.54
N ILE A 241 -16.22 -14.64 5.37
CA ILE A 241 -17.53 -14.01 5.11
C ILE A 241 -18.64 -14.56 6.00
N LEU A 242 -18.60 -15.85 6.33
CA LEU A 242 -19.63 -16.50 7.13
C LEU A 242 -19.48 -16.32 8.64
N THR A 243 -18.26 -16.04 9.12
CA THR A 243 -17.97 -15.95 10.56
C THR A 243 -17.83 -14.52 11.06
N ARG A 244 -17.79 -13.54 10.15
CA ARG A 244 -17.53 -12.13 10.45
C ARG A 244 -18.51 -11.24 9.69
N SER A 245 -18.56 -9.97 10.05
CA SER A 245 -19.19 -8.98 9.20
C SER A 245 -18.44 -8.88 7.87
N CYS A 246 -19.17 -8.76 6.77
CA CYS A 246 -18.63 -8.49 5.44
C CYS A 246 -19.43 -7.39 4.76
N LEU A 247 -18.92 -6.87 3.66
CA LEU A 247 -19.57 -5.86 2.83
C LEU A 247 -20.25 -6.55 1.65
N TYR A 248 -21.57 -6.40 1.52
CA TYR A 248 -22.24 -6.62 0.24
C TYR A 248 -21.96 -5.43 -0.67
N SER A 249 -21.35 -5.68 -1.83
CA SER A 249 -20.97 -4.66 -2.81
C SER A 249 -21.97 -4.55 -3.96
N THR A 250 -21.94 -3.42 -4.67
CA THR A 250 -22.77 -3.16 -5.85
C THR A 250 -22.46 -4.05 -7.06
N ASN A 251 -21.40 -4.87 -6.98
CA ASN A 251 -21.03 -5.84 -8.00
C ASN A 251 -21.57 -7.25 -7.71
N ASN A 252 -22.58 -7.38 -6.83
CA ASN A 252 -23.17 -8.66 -6.40
C ASN A 252 -22.16 -9.61 -5.79
N ALA A 253 -21.28 -9.08 -4.94
CA ALA A 253 -20.23 -9.85 -4.27
C ALA A 253 -20.16 -9.49 -2.80
N PHE A 254 -19.81 -10.47 -1.97
CA PHE A 254 -19.42 -10.24 -0.59
C PHE A 254 -17.91 -10.00 -0.52
N ILE A 255 -17.52 -8.90 0.13
CA ILE A 255 -16.12 -8.49 0.29
C ILE A 255 -15.80 -8.41 1.78
N THR A 256 -14.64 -8.96 2.17
CA THR A 256 -14.07 -8.83 3.51
C THR A 256 -12.54 -8.72 3.41
N TYR A 257 -11.81 -8.87 4.50
CA TYR A 257 -10.35 -8.83 4.52
C TYR A 257 -9.73 -10.17 4.95
N ASP A 258 -8.50 -10.41 4.53
CA ASP A 258 -7.70 -11.56 4.93
C ASP A 258 -7.08 -11.35 6.32
N ASN A 259 -7.61 -12.10 7.29
CA ASN A 259 -7.20 -12.01 8.69
C ASN A 259 -5.91 -12.75 9.03
N ARG A 260 -5.30 -13.46 8.06
CA ARG A 260 -4.02 -14.13 8.25
C ARG A 260 -2.89 -13.12 8.40
N TYR A 261 -3.01 -11.96 7.75
CA TYR A 261 -2.03 -10.88 7.84
C TYR A 261 -2.21 -10.12 9.15
N ASN A 262 -1.21 -10.20 10.02
CA ASN A 262 -1.10 -9.40 11.24
C ASN A 262 0.32 -8.82 11.30
N TYR A 263 0.46 -7.60 11.80
CA TYR A 263 1.78 -7.00 11.97
C TYR A 263 2.64 -7.85 12.91
N LEU A 264 3.89 -8.08 12.52
CA LEU A 264 4.90 -8.65 13.38
C LEU A 264 5.70 -7.52 14.03
N LEU A 265 5.99 -7.66 15.32
CA LEU A 265 6.77 -6.71 16.07
C LEU A 265 8.09 -7.36 16.50
N ALA A 266 9.19 -6.60 16.44
CA ALA A 266 10.45 -6.95 17.06
C ALA A 266 10.36 -6.82 18.60
N LYS A 267 11.36 -7.38 19.30
CA LYS A 267 11.36 -7.53 20.75
C LYS A 267 11.35 -6.22 21.53
N GLN A 268 12.05 -5.21 21.03
CA GLN A 268 12.37 -4.02 21.82
C GLN A 268 11.82 -2.74 21.18
N SER A 269 12.02 -2.57 19.86
CA SER A 269 11.65 -1.32 19.18
C SER A 269 11.06 -1.57 17.80
N ASN A 270 9.98 -0.86 17.48
CA ASN A 270 9.30 -0.92 16.19
C ASN A 270 9.09 0.51 15.67
N ILE A 271 9.67 0.81 14.51
CA ILE A 271 9.76 2.16 13.96
C ILE A 271 9.22 2.14 12.53
N MET A 272 8.41 3.12 12.17
CA MET A 272 7.95 3.32 10.81
C MET A 272 8.25 4.75 10.35
N LEU A 273 8.89 4.86 9.18
CA LEU A 273 9.32 6.11 8.58
C LEU A 273 8.42 6.40 7.38
N ASP A 274 7.35 7.17 7.58
CA ASP A 274 6.36 7.43 6.53
C ASP A 274 5.96 8.90 6.50
N ALA A 275 6.34 9.59 5.42
CA ALA A 275 6.03 11.01 5.24
C ALA A 275 4.51 11.31 5.23
N ASN A 276 3.68 10.32 4.94
CA ASN A 276 2.23 10.48 4.86
C ASN A 276 1.54 10.30 6.22
N ALA A 277 2.27 9.86 7.25
CA ALA A 277 1.67 9.49 8.53
C ALA A 277 0.94 10.62 9.25
N GLY A 278 1.27 11.88 8.93
CA GLY A 278 0.56 13.04 9.48
C GLY A 278 -0.88 13.22 8.96
N PHE A 279 -1.27 12.55 7.88
CA PHE A 279 -2.62 12.65 7.30
C PHE A 279 -3.22 11.31 6.85
N ASP A 280 -2.46 10.20 6.90
CA ASP A 280 -3.00 8.87 6.67
C ASP A 280 -3.84 8.42 7.88
N GLY A 281 -5.16 8.41 7.68
CA GLY A 281 -6.12 8.07 8.73
C GLY A 281 -5.96 6.66 9.31
N ARG A 282 -5.32 5.73 8.60
CA ARG A 282 -5.16 4.34 9.06
C ARG A 282 -4.33 4.22 10.34
N TYR A 283 -3.35 5.12 10.53
CA TYR A 283 -2.58 5.19 11.77
C TYR A 283 -3.43 5.54 12.99
N SER A 284 -4.50 6.32 12.80
CA SER A 284 -5.42 6.67 13.89
C SER A 284 -6.44 5.56 14.21
N LEU A 285 -6.66 4.63 13.28
CA LEU A 285 -7.64 3.56 13.44
C LEU A 285 -7.10 2.43 14.32
N ASN A 286 -5.83 2.03 14.13
CA ASN A 286 -5.26 0.88 14.82
C ASN A 286 -4.34 1.30 15.97
N PRO A 287 -4.59 0.86 17.23
CA PRO A 287 -3.78 1.23 18.39
C PRO A 287 -2.35 0.67 18.39
N ILE A 288 -2.00 -0.19 17.43
CA ILE A 288 -0.61 -0.64 17.20
C ILE A 288 0.30 0.50 16.72
N PHE A 289 -0.26 1.62 16.26
CA PHE A 289 0.49 2.78 15.80
C PHE A 289 0.46 3.91 16.83
N GLU A 290 1.62 4.50 17.09
CA GLU A 290 1.80 5.71 17.88
C GLU A 290 2.46 6.75 16.97
N LEU A 291 1.70 7.77 16.56
CA LEU A 291 2.23 8.87 15.74
C LEU A 291 3.19 9.71 16.59
N ASP A 292 4.38 9.95 16.05
CA ASP A 292 5.39 10.88 16.57
C ASP A 292 5.48 12.08 15.61
N PRO A 293 4.62 13.12 15.80
CA PRO A 293 4.46 14.19 14.85
C PRO A 293 5.69 15.10 14.78
N GLN A 294 6.14 15.34 13.55
CA GLN A 294 7.30 16.13 13.19
C GLN A 294 6.86 17.41 12.48
N SER A 295 7.63 18.48 12.67
CA SER A 295 7.38 19.76 12.00
C SER A 295 7.70 19.68 10.51
N LYS A 296 7.15 20.59 9.71
CA LYS A 296 7.55 20.72 8.31
C LYS A 296 8.94 21.35 8.20
N VAL A 297 9.70 20.89 7.22
CA VAL A 297 11.07 21.33 6.91
C VAL A 297 11.10 22.11 5.60
N PHE A 298 10.23 21.79 4.64
CA PHE A 298 10.19 22.46 3.34
C PHE A 298 9.15 23.57 3.26
N ASP A 299 9.50 24.63 2.52
CA ASP A 299 8.62 25.76 2.30
C ASP A 299 7.63 25.43 1.17
N TYR A 300 6.34 25.39 1.52
CA TYR A 300 5.24 25.16 0.60
C TYR A 300 4.44 26.43 0.29
N THR A 301 4.87 27.61 0.71
CA THR A 301 4.14 28.88 0.47
C THR A 301 3.92 29.19 -1.00
N SER A 302 4.79 28.69 -1.89
CA SER A 302 4.64 28.80 -3.35
C SER A 302 3.89 27.62 -4.00
N SER A 303 3.33 26.70 -3.21
CA SER A 303 2.57 25.56 -3.71
C SER A 303 1.08 25.89 -3.82
N SER A 304 0.44 25.43 -4.90
CA SER A 304 -1.00 25.61 -5.12
C SER A 304 -1.68 24.28 -5.42
N ILE A 305 -2.87 24.07 -4.86
CA ILE A 305 -3.74 22.94 -5.19
C ILE A 305 -4.95 23.48 -5.93
N THR A 306 -5.21 22.97 -7.13
CA THR A 306 -6.38 23.33 -7.94
C THR A 306 -7.26 22.10 -8.14
N LEU A 307 -8.51 22.18 -7.70
CA LEU A 307 -9.49 21.11 -7.85
C LEU A 307 -10.35 21.34 -9.09
N TYR A 308 -10.32 20.40 -10.01
CA TYR A 308 -11.19 20.38 -11.19
C TYR A 308 -12.27 19.31 -11.03
N GLN A 309 -13.54 19.72 -11.08
CA GLN A 309 -14.63 18.76 -11.16
C GLN A 309 -14.72 18.21 -12.58
N ILE A 310 -14.36 16.94 -12.73
CA ILE A 310 -14.35 16.25 -14.01
C ILE A 310 -15.15 14.98 -13.89
N ALA A 311 -15.94 14.69 -14.91
CA ALA A 311 -16.64 13.44 -15.04
C ALA A 311 -15.67 12.30 -15.38
N THR A 312 -15.46 11.38 -14.45
CA THR A 312 -14.42 10.33 -14.54
C THR A 312 -14.92 9.00 -15.12
N THR A 313 -16.17 8.92 -15.60
CA THR A 313 -16.68 7.70 -16.25
C THR A 313 -15.94 7.44 -17.57
N LYS A 314 -15.77 6.16 -17.98
CA LYS A 314 -15.04 5.81 -19.22
C LYS A 314 -15.48 6.63 -20.43
N ASN A 315 -16.79 6.84 -20.61
CA ASN A 315 -17.36 7.62 -21.71
C ASN A 315 -17.21 9.14 -21.55
N ALA A 316 -17.05 9.63 -20.32
CA ALA A 316 -16.84 11.05 -20.06
C ALA A 316 -15.35 11.42 -20.14
N LEU A 317 -14.44 10.54 -19.74
CA LEU A 317 -12.99 10.72 -19.88
C LEU A 317 -12.56 10.88 -21.34
N THR A 318 -13.19 10.15 -22.27
CA THR A 318 -12.93 10.32 -23.72
C THR A 318 -13.40 11.67 -24.27
N ARG A 319 -14.30 12.37 -23.56
CA ARG A 319 -14.81 13.71 -23.89
C ARG A 319 -14.20 14.80 -23.02
N THR A 320 -13.37 14.43 -22.04
CA THR A 320 -12.77 15.36 -21.10
C THR A 320 -11.52 15.99 -21.72
N LYS A 321 -11.33 17.28 -21.45
CA LYS A 321 -10.14 18.04 -21.82
C LYS A 321 -8.86 17.29 -21.41
N ASN A 322 -7.88 17.18 -22.32
CA ASN A 322 -6.61 16.53 -22.02
C ASN A 322 -5.74 17.44 -21.14
N ILE A 323 -5.95 17.37 -19.82
CA ILE A 323 -5.26 18.22 -18.84
C ILE A 323 -3.74 18.07 -18.91
N VAL A 324 -3.23 16.89 -19.25
CA VAL A 324 -1.77 16.69 -19.36
C VAL A 324 -1.22 17.47 -20.55
N ASN A 325 -1.91 17.44 -21.69
CA ASN A 325 -1.52 18.25 -22.85
C ASN A 325 -1.66 19.75 -22.57
N ASP A 326 -2.70 20.18 -21.83
CA ASP A 326 -2.84 21.57 -21.42
C ASP A 326 -1.68 22.01 -20.51
N ALA A 327 -1.31 21.18 -19.51
CA ALA A 327 -0.19 21.46 -18.62
C ALA A 327 1.13 21.54 -19.41
N ARG A 328 1.35 20.61 -20.35
CA ARG A 328 2.49 20.66 -21.27
C ARG A 328 2.51 21.97 -22.07
N ASN A 329 1.41 22.33 -22.71
CA ASN A 329 1.34 23.54 -23.54
C ASN A 329 1.56 24.81 -22.70
N TYR A 330 1.00 24.86 -21.50
CA TYR A 330 1.23 25.96 -20.56
C TYR A 330 2.70 26.09 -20.16
N LEU A 331 3.39 24.97 -19.90
CA LEU A 331 4.82 24.97 -19.61
C LEU A 331 5.65 25.46 -20.80
N LEU A 332 5.33 25.00 -22.02
CA LEU A 332 5.99 25.45 -23.25
C LEU A 332 5.76 26.95 -23.52
N GLU A 333 4.55 27.45 -23.27
CA GLU A 333 4.25 28.88 -23.41
C GLU A 333 5.02 29.70 -22.37
N LYS A 334 5.05 29.29 -21.10
CA LYS A 334 5.85 29.95 -20.07
C LYS A 334 7.33 30.04 -20.45
N GLN A 335 7.88 29.00 -21.08
CA GLN A 335 9.28 28.97 -21.51
C GLN A 335 9.58 29.99 -22.64
N LYS A 336 8.59 30.33 -23.48
CA LYS A 336 8.75 31.34 -24.54
C LYS A 336 8.83 32.78 -24.02
N VAL A 337 8.32 33.05 -22.82
CA VAL A 337 8.17 34.42 -22.26
C VAL A 337 9.37 34.84 -21.38
N GLY A 338 10.56 34.30 -21.64
CA GLY A 338 11.82 34.92 -21.16
C GLY A 338 12.35 34.47 -19.78
N PHE A 339 12.12 33.22 -19.37
CA PHE A 339 12.91 32.65 -18.27
C PHE A 339 14.36 32.41 -18.73
N ASN A 340 15.34 33.10 -18.12
CA ASN A 340 16.78 32.97 -18.43
C ASN A 340 17.35 31.56 -18.21
N LYS A 341 16.59 30.66 -17.58
CA LYS A 341 16.91 29.24 -17.39
C LYS A 341 15.65 28.44 -17.69
N LYS A 342 15.73 27.45 -18.59
CA LYS A 342 14.63 26.52 -18.85
C LYS A 342 14.31 25.76 -17.54
N PRO A 343 13.13 25.92 -16.92
CA PRO A 343 12.79 25.20 -15.70
C PRO A 343 12.63 23.71 -16.01
N ASN A 344 13.36 22.87 -15.30
CA ASN A 344 13.28 21.41 -15.46
C ASN A 344 12.02 20.90 -14.74
N SER A 345 10.93 20.70 -15.48
CA SER A 345 9.63 20.37 -14.90
C SER A 345 9.37 18.86 -14.89
N LEU A 346 8.63 18.38 -13.88
CA LEU A 346 8.12 17.02 -13.83
C LEU A 346 6.59 17.01 -13.86
N ILE A 347 5.99 16.33 -14.83
CA ILE A 347 4.57 16.03 -14.84
C ILE A 347 4.36 14.60 -14.32
N VAL A 348 3.60 14.48 -13.22
CA VAL A 348 3.16 13.21 -12.64
C VAL A 348 1.69 13.01 -12.97
N SER A 349 1.34 11.92 -13.64
CA SER A 349 -0.06 11.60 -13.98
C SER A 349 -0.42 10.14 -13.67
N SER A 350 -1.66 9.72 -13.95
CA SER A 350 -2.01 8.29 -13.87
C SER A 350 -1.42 7.52 -15.06
N LYS A 351 -1.12 6.22 -14.86
CA LYS A 351 -0.58 5.35 -15.91
C LYS A 351 -1.45 5.35 -17.18
N LYS A 352 -2.78 5.28 -17.00
CA LYS A 352 -3.77 5.30 -18.09
C LYS A 352 -3.82 6.63 -18.84
N VAL A 353 -3.59 7.75 -18.14
CA VAL A 353 -3.54 9.06 -18.79
C VAL A 353 -2.29 9.16 -19.65
N ARG A 354 -1.13 8.64 -19.21
CA ARG A 354 0.07 8.52 -20.05
C ARG A 354 -0.15 7.66 -21.28
N GLU A 355 -0.84 6.53 -21.15
CA GLU A 355 -1.17 5.64 -22.28
C GLU A 355 -2.18 6.28 -23.27
N ASN A 356 -3.02 7.20 -22.79
CA ASN A 356 -3.97 7.97 -23.60
C ASN A 356 -3.38 9.29 -24.14
N LEU A 357 -2.15 9.65 -23.74
CA LEU A 357 -1.42 10.71 -24.41
C LEU A 357 -1.00 10.16 -25.77
N SER A 358 -1.56 10.68 -26.85
CA SER A 358 -1.13 10.39 -28.23
C SER A 358 0.29 10.91 -28.54
N PHE A 359 1.16 11.03 -27.54
CA PHE A 359 2.55 11.42 -27.73
C PHE A 359 3.32 10.19 -28.20
N THR A 360 4.10 10.37 -29.26
CA THR A 360 5.08 9.36 -29.68
C THR A 360 6.23 9.33 -28.68
N ASP A 361 6.94 8.21 -28.57
CA ASP A 361 8.16 8.13 -27.73
C ASP A 361 9.17 9.22 -28.12
N LEU A 362 9.22 9.56 -29.42
CA LEU A 362 10.06 10.65 -29.94
C LEU A 362 9.64 12.02 -29.39
N GLN A 363 8.34 12.28 -29.23
CA GLN A 363 7.84 13.53 -28.65
C GLN A 363 8.12 13.61 -27.14
N LEU A 364 8.03 12.49 -26.42
CA LEU A 364 8.38 12.43 -25.00
C LEU A 364 9.88 12.68 -24.78
N GLU A 365 10.74 12.08 -25.61
CA GLU A 365 12.19 12.34 -25.57
C GLU A 365 12.52 13.76 -25.99
N GLN A 366 11.83 14.34 -26.99
CA GLN A 366 12.02 15.75 -27.36
C GLN A 366 11.64 16.69 -26.21
N ASP A 367 10.48 16.49 -25.58
CA ASP A 367 10.06 17.28 -24.43
C ASP A 367 11.08 17.22 -23.29
N LYS A 368 11.64 16.03 -23.04
CA LYS A 368 12.64 15.83 -21.99
C LYS A 368 13.99 16.48 -22.33
N LEU A 369 14.52 16.22 -23.52
CA LEU A 369 15.87 16.63 -23.91
C LEU A 369 15.95 18.10 -24.32
N VAL A 370 14.91 18.60 -24.99
CA VAL A 370 14.89 19.96 -25.56
C VAL A 370 14.15 20.93 -24.65
N GLU A 371 13.01 20.52 -24.11
CA GLU A 371 12.11 21.41 -23.35
C GLU A 371 12.20 21.22 -21.83
N GLY A 372 12.99 20.26 -21.35
CA GLY A 372 13.16 20.01 -19.91
C GLY A 372 11.88 19.56 -19.21
N ILE A 373 10.94 18.93 -19.93
CA ILE A 373 9.69 18.41 -19.38
C ILE A 373 9.80 16.89 -19.24
N ASN A 374 9.78 16.42 -18.00
CA ASN A 374 9.85 15.01 -17.65
C ASN A 374 8.44 14.48 -17.37
N TYR A 375 8.20 13.21 -17.66
CA TYR A 375 6.92 12.55 -17.42
C TYR A 375 7.09 11.30 -16.54
N THR A 376 6.21 11.14 -15.56
CA THR A 376 6.13 9.93 -14.74
C THR A 376 4.70 9.69 -14.26
N HIS A 377 4.50 8.65 -13.45
CA HIS A 377 3.21 8.32 -12.85
C HIS A 377 3.34 7.96 -11.38
N PHE A 378 2.23 8.11 -10.62
CA PHE A 378 2.20 7.96 -9.16
C PHE A 378 2.81 6.67 -8.62
N GLY A 379 2.62 5.53 -9.31
CA GLY A 379 3.18 4.25 -8.88
C GLY A 379 4.71 4.15 -9.02
N PHE A 380 5.33 5.06 -9.75
CA PHE A 380 6.76 5.01 -10.07
C PHE A 380 7.59 6.05 -9.30
N ILE A 381 6.94 7.04 -8.68
CA ILE A 381 7.65 8.08 -7.92
C ILE A 381 8.10 7.63 -6.52
N ILE A 382 7.44 6.63 -5.94
CA ILE A 382 7.68 6.18 -4.58
C ILE A 382 9.03 5.46 -4.49
N GLY A 383 9.87 5.82 -3.52
CA GLY A 383 11.16 5.17 -3.28
C GLY A 383 12.22 5.39 -4.38
N LYS A 384 12.04 6.38 -5.26
CA LYS A 384 13.03 6.77 -6.29
C LYS A 384 13.47 8.23 -6.14
N ASN A 385 14.70 8.52 -6.52
CA ASN A 385 15.28 9.87 -6.47
C ASN A 385 15.68 10.40 -7.86
N ASP A 386 15.06 9.85 -8.91
CA ASP A 386 15.42 10.11 -10.31
C ASP A 386 15.14 11.56 -10.73
N TRP A 387 14.17 12.22 -10.06
CA TRP A 387 13.71 13.57 -10.38
C TRP A 387 14.22 14.66 -9.44
N LYS A 388 15.29 14.38 -8.67
CA LYS A 388 15.88 15.34 -7.70
C LYS A 388 16.31 16.68 -8.30
N ASN A 389 16.54 16.71 -9.62
CA ASN A 389 16.99 17.89 -10.35
C ASN A 389 15.83 18.66 -11.01
N CYS A 390 14.58 18.25 -10.82
CA CYS A 390 13.43 19.00 -11.32
C CYS A 390 13.16 20.21 -10.41
N ASP A 391 12.97 21.36 -11.03
CA ASP A 391 12.71 22.63 -10.35
C ASP A 391 11.23 22.72 -9.89
N ASP A 392 10.32 22.20 -10.73
CA ASP A 392 8.87 22.24 -10.51
C ASP A 392 8.22 20.87 -10.74
N VAL A 393 7.19 20.54 -9.95
CA VAL A 393 6.43 19.29 -10.06
C VAL A 393 4.94 19.57 -10.22
N TRP A 394 4.35 19.04 -11.29
CA TRP A 394 2.95 19.14 -11.64
C TRP A 394 2.27 17.80 -11.41
N ILE A 395 1.45 17.73 -10.36
CA ILE A 395 0.75 16.52 -9.96
C ILE A 395 -0.67 16.56 -10.54
N LEU A 396 -0.89 15.78 -11.60
CA LEU A 396 -2.16 15.70 -12.32
C LEU A 396 -2.85 14.39 -11.94
N PHE A 397 -3.67 14.46 -10.90
CA PHE A 397 -4.33 13.30 -10.32
C PHE A 397 -5.82 13.30 -10.58
N THR A 398 -6.36 12.11 -10.87
CA THR A 398 -7.78 11.84 -10.75
C THR A 398 -7.92 10.75 -9.70
N PRO A 399 -8.40 11.07 -8.49
CA PRO A 399 -8.66 10.06 -7.47
C PRO A 399 -9.74 9.11 -7.97
N TYR A 400 -9.34 7.94 -8.47
CA TYR A 400 -10.25 6.84 -8.71
C TYR A 400 -10.04 5.84 -7.59
N PHE A 401 -10.87 5.96 -6.56
CA PHE A 401 -10.85 5.03 -5.43
C PHE A 401 -12.06 4.13 -5.52
N GLN A 402 -11.84 2.84 -5.30
CA GLN A 402 -12.91 1.88 -5.08
C GLN A 402 -13.47 2.14 -3.69
N TRP A 403 -14.71 2.63 -3.61
CA TRP A 403 -15.32 3.01 -2.33
C TRP A 403 -15.36 1.86 -1.32
N HIS A 404 -15.52 0.62 -1.78
CA HIS A 404 -15.48 -0.55 -0.90
C HIS A 404 -14.13 -0.70 -0.20
N THR A 405 -13.00 -0.40 -0.86
CA THR A 405 -11.66 -0.53 -0.29
C THR A 405 -11.52 0.28 1.00
N TYR A 406 -12.03 1.51 1.05
CA TYR A 406 -12.01 2.31 2.29
C TYR A 406 -12.80 1.66 3.42
N LEU A 407 -13.94 1.04 3.11
CA LEU A 407 -14.76 0.33 4.09
C LEU A 407 -14.02 -0.90 4.60
N ILE A 408 -13.37 -1.66 3.71
CA ILE A 408 -12.58 -2.84 4.08
C ILE A 408 -11.32 -2.47 4.88
N GLU A 409 -10.59 -1.42 4.48
CA GLU A 409 -9.47 -0.89 5.25
C GLU A 409 -9.92 -0.45 6.64
N TYR A 410 -11.05 0.26 6.74
CA TYR A 410 -11.59 0.66 8.04
C TYR A 410 -11.94 -0.56 8.89
N MET A 411 -12.56 -1.60 8.31
CA MET A 411 -12.85 -2.86 9.00
C MET A 411 -11.58 -3.57 9.50
N TYR A 412 -10.50 -3.54 8.71
CA TYR A 412 -9.24 -4.19 9.05
C TYR A 412 -8.46 -3.44 10.15
N TYR A 413 -8.34 -2.12 10.02
CA TYR A 413 -7.53 -1.31 10.94
C TYR A 413 -8.28 -0.90 12.21
N SER A 414 -9.61 -1.00 12.27
CA SER A 414 -10.35 -0.65 13.49
C SER A 414 -10.34 -1.79 14.52
N PRO A 415 -10.09 -1.51 15.82
CA PRO A 415 -9.96 -2.51 16.89
C PRO A 415 -11.28 -3.19 17.29
N THR A 416 -12.40 -2.79 16.70
CA THR A 416 -13.73 -3.29 17.06
C THR A 416 -14.48 -3.75 15.83
N GLU A 417 -15.04 -4.97 15.87
CA GLU A 417 -16.10 -5.42 14.98
C GLU A 417 -17.39 -4.61 15.25
N LYS A 418 -17.36 -3.31 14.98
CA LYS A 418 -18.47 -2.38 15.25
C LYS A 418 -19.61 -2.49 14.24
N PHE A 419 -19.40 -3.20 13.14
CA PHE A 419 -20.37 -3.28 12.05
C PHE A 419 -21.48 -4.28 12.39
N SER A 420 -22.53 -3.78 13.03
CA SER A 420 -23.70 -4.55 13.47
C SER A 420 -24.69 -4.87 12.34
N GLY A 421 -24.23 -5.13 11.11
CA GLY A 421 -25.08 -5.61 10.00
C GLY A 421 -26.31 -4.76 9.65
N SER A 422 -26.41 -3.53 10.17
CA SER A 422 -27.55 -2.60 10.04
C SER A 422 -27.13 -1.25 9.46
N GLU A 423 -25.86 -1.09 9.15
CA GLU A 423 -25.30 0.12 8.57
C GLU A 423 -25.18 -0.10 7.07
N SER A 424 -25.80 0.78 6.29
CA SER A 424 -25.71 0.77 4.84
C SER A 424 -25.24 2.12 4.30
N CYS A 425 -24.55 2.07 3.16
CA CYS A 425 -24.05 3.23 2.45
C CYS A 425 -24.70 3.26 1.07
N LYS A 426 -25.60 4.23 0.87
CA LYS A 426 -26.23 4.48 -0.41
C LYS A 426 -25.30 5.29 -1.30
N ILE A 427 -25.08 4.81 -2.52
CA ILE A 427 -24.38 5.60 -3.53
C ILE A 427 -25.40 6.55 -4.14
N GLU A 428 -25.53 7.74 -3.55
CA GLU A 428 -26.36 8.79 -4.12
C GLU A 428 -25.67 9.38 -5.35
N SER A 429 -26.39 9.47 -6.46
CA SER A 429 -25.93 10.24 -7.61
C SER A 429 -25.89 11.71 -7.21
N ILE A 430 -24.68 12.29 -7.14
CA ILE A 430 -24.53 13.74 -6.97
C ILE A 430 -25.19 14.40 -8.19
N GLN A 431 -26.30 15.12 -7.96
CA GLN A 431 -26.87 15.97 -9.00
C GLN A 431 -25.81 17.00 -9.40
N ARG A 432 -25.47 17.03 -10.69
CA ARG A 432 -24.57 18.04 -11.24
C ARG A 432 -25.30 19.38 -11.21
N ASN A 433 -25.05 20.18 -10.18
CA ASN A 433 -25.23 21.61 -10.27
C ASN A 433 -23.93 22.16 -10.83
N ASP A 434 -23.83 22.25 -12.15
CA ASP A 434 -22.77 22.85 -12.94
C ASP A 434 -22.64 24.39 -12.76
N GLY A 435 -22.97 24.87 -11.55
CA GLY A 435 -22.79 26.24 -11.09
C GLY A 435 -21.31 26.58 -10.89
N TYR A 436 -20.60 26.79 -11.99
CA TYR A 436 -19.36 27.55 -12.02
C TYR A 436 -19.66 29.02 -11.69
N GLU A 437 -19.78 29.34 -10.40
CA GLU A 437 -19.55 30.70 -9.91
C GLU A 437 -18.88 30.67 -8.54
N LYS A 438 -17.54 30.62 -8.54
CA LYS A 438 -16.66 31.65 -7.94
C LYS A 438 -15.28 31.09 -7.61
N LYS A 439 -14.30 31.91 -7.98
CA LYS A 439 -12.88 31.83 -7.60
C LYS A 439 -12.71 31.54 -6.12
N TYR A 440 -11.77 30.66 -5.80
CA TYR A 440 -11.02 30.75 -4.56
C TYR A 440 -9.54 30.69 -4.91
N CYS A 441 -8.85 31.81 -4.69
CA CYS A 441 -7.43 31.77 -4.37
C CYS A 441 -7.31 31.27 -2.92
N LEU A 442 -6.27 30.49 -2.64
CA LEU A 442 -5.76 30.35 -1.27
C LEU A 442 -5.12 31.67 -0.82
#